data_AF-A0A5Q4GTK7-F1
#
_entry.id   AF-A0A5Q4GTK7-F1
#
_cell.length_a   1.000
_cell.length_b   1.000
_cell.length_c   1.000
_cell.angle_alpha   90.00
_cell.angle_beta   90.00
_cell.angle_gamma   90.00
#
_symmetry.space_group_name_H-M   'P 1'
#
loop_
_entity.id
_entity.type
_entity.pdbx_description
1 polymer ?
#
loop_
_entity_poly.entity_id
_entity_poly.type
_entity_poly.pdbx_seq_one_letter_code
_entity_poly.pdbx_strand_id
1 'polypeptide(L)'
;MKIHGTTKVMTSRMPCAGHRRYLRSCPGHPPGPRSAARLVEGVEFMSLTSLVSYDQVPYQSGSYRLTHPCYLAVLPTLFGVEPPPVRSGRVLELGCASGGNVIPMAQDLPDAEFVGIDLSARQIADGRGLLAELQIGNVELRHASILDVDDSWGKFDFIICHGVYSWVPREVQDKILRIGSRNLRPGGLCYVSYNTYPGWHLRGVVRDMMQYHVASFDDPQTKIDQARSLLDFLNNSSKPRSEAYRRLLADEAEILGRHSDSYLFHEHLEEVNEPLYFHQFVGRVHDAGLEYLAESDFVAMLAGGFDPQTAAILQDAPLLRQQQYLDFLRNRMFRASILCHADAPIDRSVPATRLARCHVTLDERLSFDRAAVVSSETLTATVGHERVTASRPLTKAALDLLNEAWPAALAFEDLVTAAAAKAGMSVDDGRGQAAVPESQRAMLAGDLMTLFTRGLLRLAVDPPSLASAAGATPRVTPLARAQSRRGNLVVNRRHEMVRLADLSRALLLLLDGQHDRTSLLNWLAGAIARGEFRVHREDKPLTDLDDATLTEILDGTLQALSERALLLA
;
A
#
# COMPACT_ATOMS: atom_id res chain seq x y z
N MET A 1 21.01 61.66 0.63
CA MET A 1 21.72 62.45 -0.40
C MET A 1 21.38 61.86 -1.78
N LYS A 2 21.20 62.72 -2.80
CA LYS A 2 21.00 62.47 -4.27
C LYS A 2 21.88 61.31 -4.84
N ILE A 3 21.60 60.52 -5.91
CA ILE A 3 20.64 60.54 -7.08
C ILE A 3 20.17 59.09 -7.45
N HIS A 4 19.29 58.96 -8.46
CA HIS A 4 18.60 57.79 -9.07
C HIS A 4 19.44 56.64 -9.67
N GLY A 5 18.75 55.53 -10.00
CA GLY A 5 19.10 54.58 -11.07
C GLY A 5 17.87 53.80 -11.59
N THR A 6 17.60 53.82 -12.90
CA THR A 6 16.48 53.10 -13.54
C THR A 6 16.86 51.68 -13.96
N THR A 7 15.91 50.73 -13.93
CA THR A 7 16.12 49.36 -14.45
C THR A 7 15.06 48.98 -15.49
N LYS A 8 15.49 48.35 -16.59
CA LYS A 8 14.63 47.91 -17.70
C LYS A 8 13.87 46.63 -17.37
N VAL A 9 12.70 46.46 -17.98
CA VAL A 9 12.12 45.13 -18.23
C VAL A 9 13.01 44.38 -19.22
N MET A 10 13.44 43.16 -18.89
CA MET A 10 13.94 42.22 -19.88
C MET A 10 13.62 40.78 -19.46
N THR A 11 12.98 40.03 -20.34
CA THR A 11 12.52 38.66 -20.10
C THR A 11 13.64 37.64 -20.32
N SER A 12 13.80 36.71 -19.38
CA SER A 12 14.47 35.42 -19.64
C SER A 12 13.68 34.27 -18.99
N ARG A 13 13.75 33.09 -19.59
CA ARG A 13 13.11 31.86 -19.10
C ARG A 13 14.16 30.94 -18.50
N MET A 14 13.85 30.26 -17.41
CA MET A 14 14.40 28.93 -17.11
C MET A 14 13.28 28.00 -16.62
N PRO A 15 13.40 26.67 -16.82
CA PRO A 15 12.25 25.77 -16.77
C PRO A 15 12.12 25.01 -15.44
N CYS A 16 10.89 24.81 -14.98
CA CYS A 16 10.59 23.81 -13.93
C CYS A 16 10.56 22.41 -14.56
N ALA A 17 11.40 21.50 -14.06
CA ALA A 17 11.44 20.10 -14.46
C ALA A 17 10.27 19.32 -13.85
N GLY A 18 9.08 19.42 -14.46
CA GLY A 18 7.90 18.68 -14.03
C GLY A 18 8.08 17.17 -14.23
N HIS A 19 7.80 16.39 -13.19
CA HIS A 19 7.82 14.93 -13.23
C HIS A 19 6.91 14.37 -14.34
N ARG A 20 7.23 13.17 -14.84
CA ARG A 20 6.29 12.34 -15.61
C ARG A 20 6.23 10.91 -15.07
N ARG A 21 5.05 10.49 -14.62
CA ARG A 21 4.53 9.10 -14.67
C ARG A 21 2.97 9.16 -14.86
N TYR A 22 2.21 8.54 -15.81
CA TYR A 22 2.41 7.85 -17.14
C TYR A 22 0.98 7.18 -17.67
N LEU A 23 0.76 6.70 -18.96
CA LEU A 23 -0.32 5.97 -19.82
C LEU A 23 -1.85 5.83 -19.49
N ARG A 24 -2.67 6.06 -20.56
CA ARG A 24 -4.04 5.59 -20.97
C ARG A 24 -4.03 4.27 -21.82
N SER A 25 -5.12 3.95 -22.57
CA SER A 25 -5.27 3.04 -23.78
C SER A 25 -6.46 3.51 -24.70
N CYS A 26 -6.77 3.05 -25.95
CA CYS A 26 -7.78 3.68 -26.92
C CYS A 26 -7.98 2.90 -28.29
N PRO A 27 -8.86 3.09 -29.37
CA PRO A 27 -10.08 3.90 -29.78
C PRO A 27 -11.33 3.15 -30.45
N GLY A 28 -12.54 3.72 -30.49
CA GLY A 28 -13.68 3.21 -31.33
C GLY A 28 -13.67 3.47 -32.85
N HIS A 29 -14.65 2.98 -33.66
CA HIS A 29 -16.04 2.57 -33.32
C HIS A 29 -16.76 1.76 -34.49
N PRO A 30 -18.05 1.33 -34.40
CA PRO A 30 -18.83 0.48 -35.36
C PRO A 30 -19.71 1.35 -36.34
N PRO A 31 -20.94 1.03 -36.88
CA PRO A 31 -21.87 -0.13 -36.75
C PRO A 31 -22.75 -0.62 -37.96
N GLY A 32 -23.45 -1.76 -37.76
CA GLY A 32 -24.81 -2.07 -38.26
C GLY A 32 -24.96 -3.29 -39.20
N PRO A 33 -26.19 -3.78 -39.54
CA PRO A 33 -27.52 -3.46 -38.96
C PRO A 33 -28.53 -4.66 -38.74
N ARG A 34 -29.54 -4.41 -37.88
CA ARG A 34 -30.90 -5.01 -37.71
C ARG A 34 -31.37 -6.27 -38.52
N SER A 35 -31.97 -7.23 -37.80
CA SER A 35 -33.32 -7.79 -38.09
C SER A 35 -34.02 -8.22 -36.78
N ALA A 36 -35.24 -8.80 -36.80
CA ALA A 36 -36.05 -8.94 -35.57
C ALA A 36 -36.98 -10.17 -35.48
N ALA A 37 -37.18 -10.68 -34.26
CA ALA A 37 -38.31 -11.52 -33.83
C ALA A 37 -38.56 -11.33 -32.31
N ARG A 38 -39.75 -11.65 -31.81
CA ARG A 38 -40.10 -11.67 -30.37
C ARG A 38 -40.58 -13.06 -29.96
N LEU A 39 -40.20 -13.49 -28.75
CA LEU A 39 -41.07 -14.17 -27.79
C LEU A 39 -40.51 -13.96 -26.37
N VAL A 40 -41.26 -14.29 -25.33
CA VAL A 40 -40.99 -13.86 -23.94
C VAL A 40 -40.75 -15.06 -23.03
N GLU A 41 -39.56 -15.13 -22.44
CA GLU A 41 -39.32 -15.77 -21.14
C GLU A 41 -38.44 -14.83 -20.30
N GLY A 42 -38.87 -14.58 -19.06
CA GLY A 42 -38.27 -13.57 -18.19
C GLY A 42 -37.27 -14.16 -17.21
N VAL A 43 -36.00 -14.23 -17.62
CA VAL A 43 -34.85 -14.36 -16.72
C VAL A 43 -33.85 -13.28 -17.12
N GLU A 44 -33.69 -12.25 -16.29
CA GLU A 44 -32.68 -11.22 -16.55
C GLU A 44 -31.29 -11.80 -16.27
N PHE A 45 -30.55 -12.09 -17.33
CA PHE A 45 -29.15 -12.47 -17.26
C PHE A 45 -28.33 -11.29 -16.73
N MET A 46 -27.78 -11.41 -15.51
CA MET A 46 -26.57 -10.68 -15.15
C MET A 46 -25.48 -10.94 -16.19
N SER A 47 -24.66 -9.92 -16.49
CA SER A 47 -23.66 -9.92 -17.58
C SER A 47 -22.67 -11.10 -17.45
N LEU A 48 -22.95 -12.22 -18.12
CA LEU A 48 -22.02 -13.36 -18.22
C LEU A 48 -20.70 -12.97 -18.89
N THR A 49 -20.72 -11.88 -19.67
CA THR A 49 -19.59 -11.35 -20.43
C THR A 49 -18.44 -10.84 -19.57
N SER A 50 -18.68 -10.29 -18.37
CA SER A 50 -17.59 -9.92 -17.45
C SER A 50 -16.99 -11.14 -16.76
N LEU A 51 -17.84 -12.06 -16.26
CA LEU A 51 -17.44 -13.30 -15.59
C LEU A 51 -16.52 -14.17 -16.46
N VAL A 52 -16.89 -14.38 -17.74
CA VAL A 52 -16.07 -15.15 -18.70
C VAL A 52 -14.70 -14.49 -18.92
N SER A 53 -14.62 -13.16 -18.88
CA SER A 53 -13.38 -12.44 -19.16
C SER A 53 -12.42 -12.40 -17.98
N TYR A 54 -12.93 -12.39 -16.73
CA TYR A 54 -12.11 -12.39 -15.52
C TYR A 54 -11.34 -13.71 -15.33
N ASP A 55 -11.98 -14.87 -15.58
CA ASP A 55 -11.32 -16.17 -15.52
C ASP A 55 -10.30 -16.40 -16.66
N GLN A 56 -10.38 -15.59 -17.73
CA GLN A 56 -9.50 -15.65 -18.90
C GLN A 56 -8.22 -14.80 -18.74
N VAL A 57 -8.31 -13.60 -18.14
CA VAL A 57 -7.15 -12.68 -17.95
C VAL A 57 -6.94 -12.36 -16.45
N PRO A 58 -6.79 -13.38 -15.58
CA PRO A 58 -6.94 -13.25 -14.12
C PRO A 58 -6.04 -12.18 -13.49
N TYR A 59 -6.65 -11.32 -12.68
CA TYR A 59 -5.94 -10.27 -11.95
C TYR A 59 -4.89 -10.85 -10.99
N GLN A 60 -3.74 -10.17 -10.89
CA GLN A 60 -2.66 -10.57 -10.00
C GLN A 60 -3.06 -10.28 -8.54
N SER A 61 -3.49 -11.32 -7.83
CA SER A 61 -3.71 -11.24 -6.37
C SER A 61 -2.39 -10.92 -5.66
N GLY A 62 -2.42 -9.99 -4.70
CA GLY A 62 -1.24 -9.45 -4.03
C GLY A 62 -1.58 -8.76 -2.71
N SER A 63 -0.55 -8.37 -1.97
CA SER A 63 -0.69 -7.76 -0.64
C SER A 63 -0.79 -6.23 -0.67
N TYR A 64 -1.69 -5.70 0.16
CA TYR A 64 -1.91 -4.26 0.31
C TYR A 64 -1.72 -3.84 1.76
N ARG A 65 -0.52 -3.35 2.12
CA ARG A 65 -0.13 -2.99 3.50
C ARG A 65 -1.21 -2.26 4.30
N LEU A 66 -1.86 -1.25 3.73
CA LEU A 66 -2.89 -0.44 4.40
C LEU A 66 -4.23 -1.15 4.63
N THR A 67 -4.38 -2.42 4.23
CA THR A 67 -5.54 -3.29 4.55
C THR A 67 -5.27 -4.25 5.71
N HIS A 68 -4.01 -4.45 6.11
CA HIS A 68 -3.65 -5.44 7.13
C HIS A 68 -4.06 -4.95 8.53
N PRO A 69 -4.69 -5.79 9.38
CA PRO A 69 -5.22 -5.43 10.70
C PRO A 69 -4.30 -4.53 11.55
N CYS A 70 -3.01 -4.88 11.67
CA CYS A 70 -1.98 -4.10 12.36
C CYS A 70 -1.93 -2.61 11.99
N TYR A 71 -2.17 -2.24 10.72
CA TYR A 71 -2.18 -0.85 10.26
C TYR A 71 -3.59 -0.23 10.34
N LEU A 72 -4.65 -1.00 10.08
CA LEU A 72 -6.04 -0.54 10.26
C LEU A 72 -6.31 -0.11 11.70
N ALA A 73 -5.80 -0.87 12.68
CA ALA A 73 -5.93 -0.62 14.11
C ALA A 73 -5.20 0.65 14.61
N VAL A 74 -4.29 1.24 13.83
CA VAL A 74 -3.59 2.50 14.21
C VAL A 74 -4.58 3.66 14.29
N LEU A 75 -5.47 3.80 13.32
CA LEU A 75 -6.31 4.99 13.22
C LEU A 75 -7.41 5.10 14.29
N PRO A 76 -8.18 4.05 14.68
CA PRO A 76 -9.05 4.16 15.86
C PRO A 76 -8.22 4.50 17.10
N THR A 77 -7.07 3.87 17.31
CA THR A 77 -6.15 4.14 18.42
C THR A 77 -5.74 5.62 18.49
N LEU A 78 -5.41 6.24 17.35
CA LEU A 78 -5.10 7.67 17.25
C LEU A 78 -6.33 8.57 17.42
N PHE A 79 -7.51 8.12 17.01
CA PHE A 79 -8.79 8.82 17.22
C PHE A 79 -9.49 8.49 18.56
N GLY A 80 -8.81 7.79 19.48
CA GLY A 80 -9.33 7.49 20.82
C GLY A 80 -10.40 6.40 20.89
N VAL A 81 -10.66 5.71 19.78
CA VAL A 81 -11.53 4.53 19.70
C VAL A 81 -10.68 3.28 20.00
N GLU A 82 -11.23 2.32 20.73
CA GLU A 82 -10.54 1.06 21.00
C GLU A 82 -10.42 0.24 19.70
N PRO A 83 -9.21 -0.19 19.29
CA PRO A 83 -9.04 -1.00 18.08
C PRO A 83 -9.64 -2.40 18.24
N PRO A 84 -10.06 -3.07 17.15
CA PRO A 84 -10.39 -4.48 17.19
C PRO A 84 -9.14 -5.34 17.47
N PRO A 85 -9.30 -6.54 18.07
CA PRO A 85 -8.16 -7.40 18.39
C PRO A 85 -7.42 -7.84 17.12
N VAL A 86 -6.14 -7.48 17.01
CA VAL A 86 -5.33 -7.78 15.82
C VAL A 86 -4.95 -9.26 15.74
N ARG A 87 -4.45 -9.83 16.85
CA ARG A 87 -3.90 -11.20 16.87
C ARG A 87 -4.94 -12.32 16.86
N SER A 88 -6.15 -12.07 17.36
CA SER A 88 -7.25 -13.02 17.45
C SER A 88 -8.55 -12.51 16.81
N GLY A 89 -8.42 -11.53 15.92
CA GLY A 89 -9.52 -10.98 15.16
C GLY A 89 -10.00 -11.92 14.06
N ARG A 90 -11.26 -11.75 13.65
CA ARG A 90 -11.88 -12.44 12.54
C ARG A 90 -12.05 -11.47 11.37
N VAL A 91 -11.43 -11.77 10.23
CA VAL A 91 -11.31 -10.90 9.06
C VAL A 91 -12.15 -11.43 7.91
N LEU A 92 -12.94 -10.57 7.24
CA LEU A 92 -13.61 -10.86 5.98
C LEU A 92 -12.95 -10.07 4.85
N GLU A 93 -12.60 -10.71 3.74
CA GLU A 93 -12.22 -10.02 2.49
C GLU A 93 -13.25 -10.28 1.40
N LEU A 94 -13.81 -9.18 0.86
CA LEU A 94 -14.76 -9.15 -0.25
C LEU A 94 -14.00 -8.90 -1.56
N GLY A 95 -13.96 -9.91 -2.44
CA GLY A 95 -13.15 -9.89 -3.67
C GLY A 95 -11.69 -10.25 -3.41
N CYS A 96 -11.44 -11.37 -2.73
CA CYS A 96 -10.09 -11.78 -2.31
C CYS A 96 -9.21 -12.31 -3.46
N ALA A 97 -9.78 -12.55 -4.65
CA ALA A 97 -9.16 -13.35 -5.70
C ALA A 97 -8.58 -14.66 -5.10
N SER A 98 -7.32 -15.00 -5.41
CA SER A 98 -6.63 -16.18 -4.87
C SER A 98 -6.11 -16.03 -3.43
N GLY A 99 -6.61 -15.03 -2.69
CA GLY A 99 -6.27 -14.81 -1.28
C GLY A 99 -4.88 -14.20 -1.06
N GLY A 100 -4.23 -13.65 -2.09
CA GLY A 100 -2.90 -13.04 -2.00
C GLY A 100 -2.78 -11.88 -1.00
N ASN A 101 -3.91 -11.32 -0.54
CA ASN A 101 -3.96 -10.36 0.55
C ASN A 101 -4.21 -11.00 1.93
N VAL A 102 -5.12 -11.98 2.07
CA VAL A 102 -5.39 -12.64 3.38
C VAL A 102 -4.41 -13.76 3.76
N ILE A 103 -3.86 -14.54 2.81
CA ILE A 103 -2.93 -15.65 3.07
C ILE A 103 -1.65 -15.19 3.81
N PRO A 104 -0.99 -14.06 3.44
CA PRO A 104 0.14 -13.54 4.21
C PRO A 104 -0.26 -13.11 5.62
N MET A 105 -1.42 -12.47 5.81
CA MET A 105 -1.90 -12.05 7.13
C MET A 105 -2.08 -13.26 8.05
N ALA A 106 -2.66 -14.34 7.54
CA ALA A 106 -2.97 -15.54 8.31
C ALA A 106 -1.74 -16.35 8.76
N GLN A 107 -0.72 -16.39 7.92
CA GLN A 107 0.60 -16.94 8.27
C GLN A 107 1.28 -16.10 9.38
N ASP A 108 1.06 -14.79 9.38
CA ASP A 108 1.69 -13.85 10.31
C ASP A 108 0.88 -13.65 11.60
N LEU A 109 -0.42 -13.99 11.60
CA LEU A 109 -1.37 -13.93 12.70
C LEU A 109 -2.08 -15.30 12.87
N PRO A 110 -1.41 -16.32 13.45
CA PRO A 110 -1.92 -17.70 13.49
C PRO A 110 -3.16 -17.91 14.38
N ASP A 111 -3.37 -17.04 15.37
CA ASP A 111 -4.53 -17.08 16.28
C ASP A 111 -5.76 -16.32 15.72
N ALA A 112 -5.64 -15.69 14.54
CA ALA A 112 -6.71 -14.95 13.87
C ALA A 112 -7.39 -15.79 12.78
N GLU A 113 -8.69 -15.56 12.56
CA GLU A 113 -9.51 -16.24 11.54
C GLU A 113 -9.67 -15.36 10.29
N PHE A 114 -9.51 -15.94 9.09
CA PHE A 114 -9.70 -15.22 7.83
C PHE A 114 -10.73 -15.91 6.94
N VAL A 115 -11.68 -15.16 6.40
CA VAL A 115 -12.62 -15.60 5.36
C VAL A 115 -12.42 -14.72 4.14
N GLY A 116 -12.08 -15.30 3.00
CA GLY A 116 -12.01 -14.59 1.71
C GLY A 116 -13.14 -15.08 0.80
N ILE A 117 -13.83 -14.16 0.11
CA ILE A 117 -14.80 -14.53 -0.92
C ILE A 117 -14.47 -13.91 -2.27
N ASP A 118 -14.72 -14.66 -3.34
CA ASP A 118 -14.60 -14.18 -4.71
C ASP A 118 -15.60 -14.88 -5.65
N LEU A 119 -15.91 -14.23 -6.78
CA LEU A 119 -16.76 -14.75 -7.84
C LEU A 119 -15.99 -15.68 -8.80
N SER A 120 -14.66 -15.61 -8.84
CA SER A 120 -13.83 -16.51 -9.64
C SER A 120 -13.61 -17.84 -8.92
N ALA A 121 -14.31 -18.88 -9.39
CA ALA A 121 -14.07 -20.25 -8.96
C ALA A 121 -12.61 -20.69 -9.20
N ARG A 122 -11.97 -20.17 -10.26
CA ARG A 122 -10.56 -20.40 -10.59
C ARG A 122 -9.62 -19.82 -9.54
N GLN A 123 -9.71 -18.52 -9.25
CA GLN A 123 -8.86 -17.87 -8.24
C GLN A 123 -9.01 -18.55 -6.87
N ILE A 124 -10.24 -18.89 -6.47
CA ILE A 124 -10.50 -19.60 -5.21
C ILE A 124 -9.85 -21.00 -5.20
N ALA A 125 -9.84 -21.72 -6.33
CA ALA A 125 -9.14 -22.99 -6.44
C ALA A 125 -7.60 -22.83 -6.35
N ASP A 126 -7.03 -21.84 -7.04
CA ASP A 126 -5.60 -21.54 -7.00
C ASP A 126 -5.14 -21.15 -5.58
N GLY A 127 -5.92 -20.32 -4.88
CA GLY A 127 -5.67 -19.92 -3.49
C GLY A 127 -5.79 -21.09 -2.50
N ARG A 128 -6.79 -21.95 -2.65
CA ARG A 128 -6.94 -23.19 -1.85
C ARG A 128 -5.76 -24.15 -2.08
N GLY A 129 -5.24 -24.23 -3.31
CA GLY A 129 -4.04 -24.99 -3.62
C GLY A 129 -2.80 -24.47 -2.89
N LEU A 130 -2.64 -23.15 -2.80
CA LEU A 130 -1.55 -22.52 -2.04
C LEU A 130 -1.68 -22.73 -0.52
N LEU A 131 -2.90 -22.64 0.03
CA LEU A 131 -3.16 -22.97 1.44
C LEU A 131 -2.78 -24.42 1.77
N ALA A 132 -3.07 -25.36 0.85
CA ALA A 132 -2.69 -26.76 0.99
C ALA A 132 -1.16 -26.99 0.86
N GLU A 133 -0.46 -26.30 -0.03
CA GLU A 133 1.02 -26.35 -0.12
C GLU A 133 1.67 -25.86 1.18
N LEU A 134 1.12 -24.82 1.80
CA LEU A 134 1.68 -24.13 2.96
C LEU A 134 1.16 -24.64 4.32
N GLN A 135 0.18 -25.53 4.32
CA GLN A 135 -0.51 -26.05 5.52
C GLN A 135 -1.12 -24.95 6.42
N ILE A 136 -1.55 -23.85 5.83
CA ILE A 136 -2.19 -22.72 6.55
C ILE A 136 -3.66 -23.07 6.79
N GLY A 137 -4.02 -23.29 8.06
CA GLY A 137 -5.35 -23.79 8.46
C GLY A 137 -6.37 -22.73 8.89
N ASN A 138 -5.96 -21.48 9.10
CA ASN A 138 -6.80 -20.39 9.61
C ASN A 138 -7.41 -19.48 8.52
N VAL A 139 -7.45 -19.94 7.27
CA VAL A 139 -8.06 -19.23 6.13
C VAL A 139 -9.13 -20.09 5.46
N GLU A 140 -10.33 -19.56 5.32
CA GLU A 140 -11.41 -20.14 4.51
C GLU A 140 -11.66 -19.28 3.25
N LEU A 141 -11.19 -19.75 2.10
CA LEU A 141 -11.53 -19.15 0.80
C LEU A 141 -12.81 -19.77 0.25
N ARG A 142 -13.81 -18.95 -0.09
CA ARG A 142 -15.12 -19.38 -0.63
C ARG A 142 -15.39 -18.78 -2.02
N HIS A 143 -15.84 -19.62 -2.94
CA HIS A 143 -16.46 -19.16 -4.18
C HIS A 143 -17.91 -18.80 -3.86
N ALA A 144 -18.21 -17.49 -3.82
CA ALA A 144 -19.49 -16.94 -3.38
C ALA A 144 -19.64 -15.50 -3.85
N SER A 145 -20.88 -15.06 -4.10
CA SER A 145 -21.17 -13.65 -4.37
C SER A 145 -21.14 -12.83 -3.08
N ILE A 146 -20.77 -11.56 -3.20
CA ILE A 146 -20.97 -10.56 -2.15
C ILE A 146 -22.47 -10.48 -1.78
N LEU A 147 -23.38 -10.75 -2.74
CA LEU A 147 -24.82 -10.82 -2.50
C LEU A 147 -25.24 -11.96 -1.56
N ASP A 148 -24.43 -13.02 -1.42
CA ASP A 148 -24.75 -14.22 -0.62
C ASP A 148 -24.39 -14.09 0.87
N VAL A 149 -23.63 -13.05 1.25
CA VAL A 149 -23.21 -12.83 2.64
C VAL A 149 -24.40 -12.38 3.50
N ASP A 150 -24.74 -13.13 4.54
CA ASP A 150 -25.84 -12.83 5.46
C ASP A 150 -25.43 -12.99 6.94
N ASP A 151 -26.38 -12.86 7.85
CA ASP A 151 -26.13 -12.92 9.30
C ASP A 151 -25.57 -14.29 9.76
N SER A 152 -25.81 -15.38 9.01
CA SER A 152 -25.32 -16.73 9.35
C SER A 152 -23.80 -16.88 9.19
N TRP A 153 -23.16 -15.98 8.43
CA TRP A 153 -21.70 -15.88 8.31
C TRP A 153 -21.03 -15.35 9.60
N GLY A 154 -21.86 -14.92 10.57
CA GLY A 154 -21.43 -14.40 11.85
C GLY A 154 -20.92 -12.96 11.77
N LYS A 155 -20.10 -12.59 12.75
CA LYS A 155 -19.53 -11.25 12.89
C LYS A 155 -18.01 -11.25 12.69
N PHE A 156 -17.47 -10.14 12.23
CA PHE A 156 -16.05 -9.91 11.92
C PHE A 156 -15.53 -8.67 12.65
N ASP A 157 -14.27 -8.69 13.06
CA ASP A 157 -13.55 -7.56 13.67
C ASP A 157 -13.03 -6.60 12.59
N PHE A 158 -12.66 -7.14 11.43
CA PHE A 158 -12.25 -6.38 10.25
C PHE A 158 -13.00 -6.87 9.00
N ILE A 159 -13.49 -5.95 8.18
CA ILE A 159 -14.09 -6.26 6.87
C ILE A 159 -13.34 -5.44 5.81
N ILE A 160 -12.77 -6.10 4.81
CA ILE A 160 -11.91 -5.51 3.78
C ILE A 160 -12.61 -5.62 2.42
N CYS A 161 -12.79 -4.49 1.74
CA CYS A 161 -13.26 -4.39 0.36
C CYS A 161 -12.25 -3.55 -0.43
N HIS A 162 -11.17 -4.16 -0.89
CA HIS A 162 -10.13 -3.47 -1.65
C HIS A 162 -10.31 -3.66 -3.16
N GLY A 163 -10.44 -2.55 -3.90
CA GLY A 163 -10.45 -2.59 -5.37
C GLY A 163 -11.72 -3.17 -6.00
N VAL A 164 -12.82 -3.30 -5.25
CA VAL A 164 -14.10 -3.85 -5.74
C VAL A 164 -15.20 -2.79 -5.85
N TYR A 165 -15.32 -1.89 -4.88
CA TYR A 165 -16.54 -1.08 -4.70
C TYR A 165 -16.94 -0.24 -5.93
N SER A 166 -15.99 0.38 -6.63
CA SER A 166 -16.31 1.14 -7.86
C SER A 166 -16.55 0.28 -9.10
N TRP A 167 -16.27 -1.03 -9.08
CA TRP A 167 -16.33 -1.91 -10.27
C TRP A 167 -17.58 -2.81 -10.29
N VAL A 168 -18.42 -2.73 -9.27
CA VAL A 168 -19.62 -3.55 -9.12
C VAL A 168 -20.90 -2.70 -9.24
N PRO A 169 -22.02 -3.27 -9.72
CA PRO A 169 -23.29 -2.55 -9.81
C PRO A 169 -23.77 -1.98 -8.48
N ARG A 170 -24.61 -0.95 -8.54
CA ARG A 170 -25.10 -0.20 -7.36
C ARG A 170 -25.69 -1.09 -6.24
N GLU A 171 -26.39 -2.16 -6.59
CA GLU A 171 -26.94 -3.11 -5.61
C GLU A 171 -25.85 -3.83 -4.78
N VAL A 172 -24.71 -4.13 -5.41
CA VAL A 172 -23.57 -4.77 -4.77
C VAL A 172 -22.82 -3.75 -3.91
N GLN A 173 -22.73 -2.48 -4.34
CA GLN A 173 -22.20 -1.39 -3.52
C GLN A 173 -23.02 -1.19 -2.23
N ASP A 174 -24.35 -1.17 -2.35
CA ASP A 174 -25.26 -1.07 -1.20
C ASP A 174 -25.24 -2.36 -0.34
N LYS A 175 -24.93 -3.52 -0.94
CA LYS A 175 -24.66 -4.77 -0.20
C LYS A 175 -23.34 -4.70 0.58
N ILE A 176 -22.26 -4.18 0.02
CA ILE A 176 -20.95 -4.03 0.69
C ILE A 176 -21.10 -3.21 1.97
N LEU A 177 -21.77 -2.05 1.90
CA LEU A 177 -22.01 -1.21 3.07
C LEU A 177 -22.96 -1.89 4.09
N ARG A 178 -23.95 -2.66 3.62
CA ARG A 178 -24.84 -3.46 4.47
C ARG A 178 -24.13 -4.63 5.17
N ILE A 179 -23.13 -5.26 4.54
CA ILE A 179 -22.23 -6.22 5.21
C ILE A 179 -21.40 -5.47 6.25
N GLY A 180 -20.92 -4.27 5.91
CA GLY A 180 -20.24 -3.35 6.81
C GLY A 180 -21.01 -3.03 8.10
N SER A 181 -22.35 -2.94 8.08
CA SER A 181 -23.15 -2.74 9.31
C SER A 181 -23.74 -4.02 9.90
N ARG A 182 -24.15 -5.01 9.10
CA ARG A 182 -24.75 -6.27 9.61
C ARG A 182 -23.73 -7.29 10.09
N ASN A 183 -22.58 -7.42 9.43
CA ASN A 183 -21.59 -8.45 9.74
C ASN A 183 -20.39 -7.92 10.56
N LEU A 184 -20.32 -6.62 10.85
CA LEU A 184 -19.26 -6.06 11.68
C LEU A 184 -19.59 -6.20 13.18
N ARG A 185 -18.58 -6.54 14.00
CA ARG A 185 -18.67 -6.52 15.47
C ARG A 185 -18.77 -5.08 15.98
N PRO A 186 -19.34 -4.83 17.17
CA PRO A 186 -19.15 -3.56 17.88
C PRO A 186 -17.65 -3.27 18.05
N GLY A 187 -17.22 -2.03 17.78
CA GLY A 187 -15.79 -1.65 17.73
C GLY A 187 -15.01 -2.15 16.51
N GLY A 188 -15.61 -2.95 15.62
CA GLY A 188 -14.98 -3.42 14.38
C GLY A 188 -14.72 -2.30 13.37
N LEU A 189 -13.85 -2.59 12.38
CA LEU A 189 -13.53 -1.69 11.27
C LEU A 189 -13.94 -2.27 9.91
N CYS A 190 -14.51 -1.45 9.03
CA CYS A 190 -14.71 -1.79 7.62
C CYS A 190 -13.86 -0.90 6.72
N TYR A 191 -12.90 -1.49 5.99
CA TYR A 191 -12.10 -0.82 4.96
C TYR A 191 -12.80 -0.94 3.60
N VAL A 192 -12.97 0.18 2.90
CA VAL A 192 -13.49 0.22 1.53
C VAL A 192 -12.62 1.13 0.67
N SER A 193 -12.12 0.63 -0.47
CA SER A 193 -11.41 1.44 -1.46
C SER A 193 -12.17 1.58 -2.78
N TYR A 194 -12.12 2.78 -3.36
CA TYR A 194 -13.00 3.22 -4.46
C TYR A 194 -12.38 4.38 -5.24
N ASN A 195 -12.84 4.54 -6.50
CA ASN A 195 -12.41 5.62 -7.39
C ASN A 195 -13.13 6.93 -7.02
N THR A 196 -12.46 8.07 -7.18
CA THR A 196 -13.00 9.38 -6.78
C THR A 196 -12.96 10.45 -7.84
N TYR A 197 -13.98 11.31 -7.81
CA TYR A 197 -14.00 12.58 -8.52
C TYR A 197 -13.37 13.70 -7.66
N PRO A 198 -12.71 14.70 -8.27
CA PRO A 198 -12.67 14.96 -9.72
C PRO A 198 -11.66 14.12 -10.50
N GLY A 199 -10.69 13.47 -9.84
CA GLY A 199 -9.55 12.84 -10.51
C GLY A 199 -9.96 11.81 -11.57
N TRP A 200 -10.99 11.01 -11.29
CA TRP A 200 -11.48 10.02 -12.24
C TRP A 200 -12.23 10.58 -13.45
N HIS A 201 -12.57 11.87 -13.51
CA HIS A 201 -13.07 12.48 -14.77
C HIS A 201 -12.02 12.38 -15.87
N LEU A 202 -10.73 12.49 -15.52
CA LEU A 202 -9.66 12.25 -16.47
C LEU A 202 -9.67 10.78 -16.91
N ARG A 203 -9.52 9.82 -15.97
CA ARG A 203 -9.55 8.36 -16.21
C ARG A 203 -10.72 7.95 -17.12
N GLY A 204 -11.93 8.39 -16.78
CA GLY A 204 -13.16 8.28 -17.57
C GLY A 204 -12.96 8.61 -19.05
N VAL A 205 -12.58 9.84 -19.40
CA VAL A 205 -12.51 10.35 -20.80
C VAL A 205 -11.78 9.45 -21.81
N VAL A 206 -10.89 8.55 -21.39
CA VAL A 206 -10.23 7.58 -22.29
C VAL A 206 -10.44 6.11 -21.91
N ARG A 207 -10.93 5.80 -20.70
CA ARG A 207 -11.73 4.57 -20.50
C ARG A 207 -12.91 4.54 -21.48
N ASP A 208 -13.58 5.67 -21.66
CA ASP A 208 -14.63 5.89 -22.66
C ASP A 208 -14.10 5.59 -24.07
N MET A 209 -12.96 6.17 -24.48
CA MET A 209 -12.38 5.91 -25.81
C MET A 209 -11.83 4.48 -25.97
N MET A 210 -11.50 3.76 -24.89
CA MET A 210 -11.21 2.32 -24.90
C MET A 210 -12.46 1.46 -25.06
N GLN A 211 -13.53 1.75 -24.33
CA GLN A 211 -14.80 1.04 -24.48
C GLN A 211 -15.41 1.29 -25.87
N TYR A 212 -15.28 2.52 -26.37
CA TYR A 212 -15.53 2.92 -27.76
C TYR A 212 -14.82 1.92 -28.73
N HIS A 213 -13.61 1.42 -28.39
CA HIS A 213 -12.83 0.40 -29.13
C HIS A 213 -13.33 -1.02 -28.99
N VAL A 214 -13.40 -1.53 -27.76
CA VAL A 214 -13.63 -2.96 -27.49
C VAL A 214 -15.07 -3.41 -27.77
N ALA A 215 -15.86 -2.50 -28.34
CA ALA A 215 -17.14 -2.75 -28.99
C ALA A 215 -17.02 -3.33 -30.43
N SER A 216 -15.85 -3.29 -31.09
CA SER A 216 -15.68 -3.82 -32.46
C SER A 216 -14.92 -5.16 -32.56
N PHE A 217 -14.51 -5.74 -31.43
CA PHE A 217 -13.88 -7.06 -31.36
C PHE A 217 -14.52 -7.86 -30.23
N ASP A 218 -14.51 -9.19 -30.32
CA ASP A 218 -15.06 -10.06 -29.28
C ASP A 218 -13.96 -10.59 -28.35
N ASP A 219 -12.83 -11.04 -28.91
CA ASP A 219 -11.70 -11.69 -28.23
C ASP A 219 -10.95 -10.75 -27.24
N PRO A 220 -10.78 -11.14 -25.96
CA PRO A 220 -10.09 -10.31 -24.96
C PRO A 220 -8.62 -9.99 -25.26
N GLN A 221 -7.83 -10.90 -25.86
CA GLN A 221 -6.43 -10.57 -26.19
C GLN A 221 -6.37 -9.53 -27.31
N THR A 222 -7.17 -9.72 -28.36
CA THR A 222 -7.35 -8.72 -29.42
C THR A 222 -7.78 -7.39 -28.83
N LYS A 223 -8.76 -7.35 -27.91
CA LYS A 223 -9.19 -6.14 -27.20
C LYS A 223 -8.03 -5.44 -26.47
N ILE A 224 -7.14 -6.17 -25.82
CA ILE A 224 -5.96 -5.64 -25.11
C ILE A 224 -4.93 -5.07 -26.09
N ASP A 225 -4.55 -5.83 -27.12
CA ASP A 225 -3.57 -5.41 -28.13
C ASP A 225 -4.04 -4.17 -28.91
N GLN A 226 -5.33 -4.14 -29.21
CA GLN A 226 -6.02 -3.04 -29.87
C GLN A 226 -6.13 -1.82 -28.95
N ALA A 227 -6.52 -1.99 -27.68
CA ALA A 227 -6.48 -0.92 -26.68
C ALA A 227 -5.07 -0.33 -26.49
N ARG A 228 -4.02 -1.16 -26.53
CA ARG A 228 -2.61 -0.70 -26.55
C ARG A 228 -2.32 0.14 -27.80
N SER A 229 -2.88 -0.20 -28.95
CA SER A 229 -2.50 0.35 -30.25
C SER A 229 -2.79 1.86 -30.44
N LEU A 230 -3.95 2.41 -30.01
CA LEU A 230 -4.14 3.88 -30.08
C LEU A 230 -3.49 4.65 -28.90
N LEU A 231 -2.46 4.09 -28.26
CA LEU A 231 -1.56 4.87 -27.39
C LEU A 231 -0.34 5.34 -28.10
N ASP A 232 0.24 4.46 -28.89
CA ASP A 232 1.20 4.84 -29.89
C ASP A 232 0.53 5.86 -30.83
N PHE A 233 -0.75 5.70 -31.18
CA PHE A 233 -1.46 6.78 -31.87
C PHE A 233 -1.82 8.00 -30.98
N LEU A 234 -2.31 7.91 -29.72
CA LEU A 234 -2.55 9.13 -28.90
C LEU A 234 -1.27 9.95 -28.68
N ASN A 235 -0.13 9.29 -28.44
CA ASN A 235 1.19 9.90 -28.32
C ASN A 235 1.63 10.57 -29.63
N ASN A 236 1.55 9.80 -30.73
CA ASN A 236 2.07 10.24 -32.03
C ASN A 236 1.08 11.13 -32.80
N SER A 237 -0.12 11.37 -32.27
CA SER A 237 -1.13 12.27 -32.82
C SER A 237 -0.64 13.72 -32.85
N SER A 238 -0.25 14.18 -34.05
CA SER A 238 0.22 15.55 -34.24
C SER A 238 -0.92 16.58 -34.24
N LYS A 239 -0.68 17.72 -33.57
CA LYS A 239 -1.58 18.89 -33.42
C LYS A 239 -2.87 18.69 -32.59
N PRO A 240 -2.76 18.34 -31.30
CA PRO A 240 -3.86 18.50 -30.34
C PRO A 240 -4.25 19.98 -30.16
N ARG A 241 -5.52 20.22 -29.80
CA ARG A 241 -6.12 21.56 -29.70
C ARG A 241 -5.48 22.49 -28.65
N SER A 242 -4.80 21.94 -27.65
CA SER A 242 -3.96 22.70 -26.71
C SER A 242 -2.82 21.82 -26.15
N GLU A 243 -1.74 22.47 -25.74
CA GLU A 243 -0.61 21.81 -25.05
C GLU A 243 -1.02 21.20 -23.70
N ALA A 244 -1.96 21.83 -23.00
CA ALA A 244 -2.50 21.29 -21.74
C ALA A 244 -3.26 19.98 -21.97
N TYR A 245 -4.10 19.90 -23.01
CA TYR A 245 -4.80 18.66 -23.35
C TYR A 245 -3.83 17.59 -23.87
N ARG A 246 -2.82 17.97 -24.65
CA ARG A 246 -1.73 17.06 -25.04
C ARG A 246 -1.05 16.48 -23.82
N ARG A 247 -0.64 17.32 -22.88
CA ARG A 247 0.07 16.90 -21.67
C ARG A 247 -0.83 16.08 -20.75
N LEU A 248 -2.11 16.40 -20.65
CA LEU A 248 -3.11 15.57 -19.94
C LEU A 248 -3.23 14.17 -20.56
N LEU A 249 -3.25 14.07 -21.89
CA LEU A 249 -3.23 12.78 -22.58
C LEU A 249 -1.86 12.10 -22.56
N ALA A 250 -0.74 12.83 -22.43
CA ALA A 250 0.63 12.33 -22.65
C ALA A 250 1.48 12.13 -21.39
N ASP A 251 1.28 12.94 -20.34
CA ASP A 251 1.70 12.57 -18.99
C ASP A 251 0.96 11.32 -18.58
N GLU A 252 -0.28 11.14 -19.05
CA GLU A 252 -0.92 9.84 -19.08
C GLU A 252 -0.69 9.13 -20.44
N ALA A 253 0.54 9.06 -21.01
CA ALA A 253 0.85 8.20 -22.17
C ALA A 253 2.15 7.34 -22.11
N GLU A 254 2.72 7.10 -20.90
CA GLU A 254 3.76 6.06 -20.66
C GLU A 254 3.56 4.94 -19.47
N ILE A 255 2.36 4.63 -18.83
CA ILE A 255 2.03 3.78 -17.58
C ILE A 255 0.99 2.64 -17.67
N LEU A 256 -0.25 2.77 -18.14
CA LEU A 256 -1.21 1.65 -18.26
C LEU A 256 -0.58 0.44 -18.98
N GLY A 257 0.08 0.66 -20.11
CA GLY A 257 0.95 -0.33 -20.75
C GLY A 257 2.35 -0.54 -20.13
N ARG A 258 2.64 0.10 -18.99
CA ARG A 258 3.75 -0.18 -18.03
C ARG A 258 3.26 -1.02 -16.84
N HIS A 259 1.95 -1.09 -16.63
CA HIS A 259 1.26 -2.15 -15.92
C HIS A 259 0.96 -3.31 -16.91
N SER A 260 0.42 -4.39 -16.36
CA SER A 260 0.09 -5.62 -17.09
C SER A 260 -1.17 -5.50 -17.95
N ASP A 261 -1.31 -6.43 -18.87
CA ASP A 261 -2.50 -6.60 -19.70
C ASP A 261 -3.78 -6.82 -18.88
N SER A 262 -3.69 -7.57 -17.78
CA SER A 262 -4.78 -7.76 -16.84
C SER A 262 -5.16 -6.47 -16.09
N TYR A 263 -4.20 -5.61 -15.75
CA TYR A 263 -4.50 -4.30 -15.13
C TYR A 263 -5.18 -3.35 -16.13
N LEU A 264 -4.71 -3.32 -17.39
CA LEU A 264 -5.39 -2.62 -18.47
C LEU A 264 -6.82 -3.14 -18.63
N PHE A 265 -6.99 -4.46 -18.73
CA PHE A 265 -8.29 -5.08 -18.88
C PHE A 265 -9.23 -4.70 -17.74
N HIS A 266 -8.84 -4.96 -16.49
CA HIS A 266 -9.74 -4.76 -15.36
C HIS A 266 -9.98 -3.28 -14.99
N GLU A 267 -9.02 -2.37 -15.19
CA GLU A 267 -9.26 -0.96 -14.86
C GLU A 267 -9.94 -0.18 -16.00
N HIS A 268 -9.74 -0.54 -17.27
CA HIS A 268 -10.25 0.28 -18.38
C HIS A 268 -11.04 -0.45 -19.47
N LEU A 269 -11.10 -1.79 -19.47
CA LEU A 269 -11.94 -2.57 -20.40
C LEU A 269 -13.15 -3.25 -19.73
N GLU A 270 -13.21 -3.32 -18.39
CA GLU A 270 -14.42 -3.72 -17.65
C GLU A 270 -15.64 -2.93 -18.08
N GLU A 271 -16.84 -3.47 -17.89
CA GLU A 271 -18.10 -2.80 -18.23
C GLU A 271 -18.41 -1.65 -17.24
N VAL A 272 -18.46 -1.96 -15.95
CA VAL A 272 -18.87 -1.02 -14.88
C VAL A 272 -17.68 -0.26 -14.31
N ASN A 273 -17.80 1.07 -14.21
CA ASN A 273 -17.05 1.83 -13.20
C ASN A 273 -17.86 3.02 -12.66
N GLU A 274 -18.12 3.04 -11.36
CA GLU A 274 -18.78 4.13 -10.63
C GLU A 274 -17.81 4.79 -9.63
N PRO A 275 -17.11 5.88 -10.02
CA PRO A 275 -16.44 6.77 -9.09
C PRO A 275 -17.46 7.63 -8.35
N LEU A 276 -17.10 8.09 -7.14
CA LEU A 276 -17.93 8.99 -6.34
C LEU A 276 -17.16 10.24 -5.93
N TYR A 277 -17.86 11.34 -5.70
CA TYR A 277 -17.33 12.38 -4.81
C TYR A 277 -17.34 11.82 -3.37
N PHE A 278 -16.32 12.13 -2.56
CA PHE A 278 -16.23 11.69 -1.17
C PHE A 278 -17.51 11.99 -0.37
N HIS A 279 -18.12 13.17 -0.59
CA HIS A 279 -19.37 13.53 0.08
C HIS A 279 -20.58 12.66 -0.32
N GLN A 280 -20.56 12.02 -1.49
CA GLN A 280 -21.59 11.07 -1.93
C GLN A 280 -21.36 9.69 -1.30
N PHE A 281 -20.10 9.26 -1.21
CA PHE A 281 -19.73 8.02 -0.52
C PHE A 281 -20.10 8.08 0.96
N VAL A 282 -19.72 9.14 1.68
CA VAL A 282 -20.06 9.32 3.11
C VAL A 282 -21.58 9.37 3.33
N GLY A 283 -22.35 9.97 2.40
CA GLY A 283 -23.82 9.91 2.46
C GLY A 283 -24.35 8.48 2.48
N ARG A 284 -23.88 7.61 1.58
CA ARG A 284 -24.27 6.19 1.54
C ARG A 284 -23.78 5.39 2.76
N VAL A 285 -22.61 5.75 3.32
CA VAL A 285 -22.08 5.18 4.57
C VAL A 285 -23.03 5.50 5.73
N HIS A 286 -23.49 6.75 5.84
CA HIS A 286 -24.48 7.18 6.84
C HIS A 286 -25.83 6.48 6.64
N ASP A 287 -26.33 6.39 5.39
CA ASP A 287 -27.56 5.66 5.04
C ASP A 287 -27.50 4.16 5.43
N ALA A 288 -26.30 3.57 5.48
CA ALA A 288 -26.06 2.18 5.86
C ALA A 288 -25.90 1.95 7.39
N GLY A 289 -25.91 3.02 8.21
CA GLY A 289 -25.72 2.95 9.66
C GLY A 289 -24.25 2.98 10.12
N LEU A 290 -23.33 3.45 9.26
CA LEU A 290 -21.89 3.53 9.53
C LEU A 290 -21.43 5.00 9.61
N GLU A 291 -20.24 5.22 10.16
CA GLU A 291 -19.53 6.51 10.12
C GLU A 291 -18.12 6.35 9.53
N TYR A 292 -17.66 7.37 8.83
CA TYR A 292 -16.31 7.52 8.31
C TYR A 292 -15.31 7.77 9.44
N LEU A 293 -14.48 6.76 9.74
CA LEU A 293 -13.40 6.91 10.69
C LEU A 293 -12.23 7.70 10.08
N ALA A 294 -11.67 7.27 8.95
CA ALA A 294 -10.45 7.86 8.40
C ALA A 294 -10.20 7.48 6.93
N GLU A 295 -9.17 8.05 6.30
CA GLU A 295 -8.46 7.38 5.20
C GLU A 295 -7.34 6.52 5.78
N SER A 296 -7.10 5.33 5.22
CA SER A 296 -6.03 4.42 5.66
C SER A 296 -4.62 5.00 5.46
N ASP A 297 -4.47 5.96 4.54
CA ASP A 297 -3.33 6.88 4.52
C ASP A 297 -3.70 8.17 5.26
N PHE A 298 -3.17 8.32 6.47
CA PHE A 298 -3.38 9.50 7.30
C PHE A 298 -2.82 10.78 6.67
N VAL A 299 -1.73 10.70 5.90
CA VAL A 299 -1.10 11.88 5.28
C VAL A 299 -2.02 12.50 4.22
N ALA A 300 -2.76 11.67 3.48
CA ALA A 300 -3.76 12.12 2.53
C ALA A 300 -4.90 12.96 3.16
N MET A 301 -5.18 12.80 4.46
CA MET A 301 -6.18 13.60 5.19
C MET A 301 -5.68 15.02 5.55
N LEU A 302 -4.37 15.24 5.62
CA LEU A 302 -3.79 16.47 6.16
C LEU A 302 -3.73 17.59 5.13
N ALA A 303 -3.96 18.85 5.54
CA ALA A 303 -3.81 20.05 4.71
C ALA A 303 -2.35 20.47 4.46
N GLY A 304 -1.38 19.57 4.63
CA GLY A 304 0.04 19.83 4.37
C GLY A 304 0.33 20.12 2.89
N GLY A 305 1.36 20.93 2.63
CA GLY A 305 1.83 21.30 1.29
C GLY A 305 1.10 22.48 0.63
N PHE A 306 0.01 22.98 1.23
CA PHE A 306 -0.64 24.22 0.83
C PHE A 306 -0.02 25.45 1.51
N ASP A 307 -0.30 26.65 0.98
CA ASP A 307 0.07 27.91 1.61
C ASP A 307 -0.71 28.15 2.92
N PRO A 308 -0.25 29.05 3.81
CA PRO A 308 -0.90 29.28 5.11
C PRO A 308 -2.36 29.75 5.04
N GLN A 309 -2.76 30.47 3.99
CA GLN A 309 -4.14 30.96 3.84
C GLN A 309 -5.07 29.82 3.41
N THR A 310 -4.66 29.03 2.41
CA THR A 310 -5.39 27.81 2.01
C THR A 310 -5.46 26.80 3.15
N ALA A 311 -4.37 26.62 3.90
CA ALA A 311 -4.33 25.72 5.06
C ALA A 311 -5.31 26.14 6.16
N ALA A 312 -5.40 27.43 6.50
CA ALA A 312 -6.37 27.94 7.48
C ALA A 312 -7.82 27.71 7.04
N ILE A 313 -8.15 28.04 5.78
CA ILE A 313 -9.50 27.81 5.21
C ILE A 313 -9.90 26.33 5.26
N LEU A 314 -8.94 25.42 5.05
CA LEU A 314 -9.16 23.98 5.20
C LEU A 314 -9.31 23.54 6.66
N GLN A 315 -8.60 24.16 7.61
CA GLN A 315 -8.70 23.87 9.04
C GLN A 315 -10.04 24.29 9.64
N ASP A 316 -10.57 25.45 9.26
CA ASP A 316 -11.88 25.96 9.72
C ASP A 316 -13.09 25.22 9.11
N ALA A 317 -12.88 24.46 8.03
CA ALA A 317 -13.95 23.76 7.33
C ALA A 317 -14.38 22.46 8.06
N PRO A 318 -15.69 22.19 8.21
CA PRO A 318 -16.18 20.91 8.74
C PRO A 318 -15.61 19.71 7.96
N LEU A 319 -15.24 18.64 8.67
CA LEU A 319 -14.44 17.50 8.16
C LEU A 319 -14.87 17.03 6.76
N LEU A 320 -16.16 16.79 6.53
CA LEU A 320 -16.68 16.34 5.24
C LEU A 320 -16.38 17.32 4.09
N ARG A 321 -16.49 18.63 4.35
CA ARG A 321 -16.15 19.69 3.37
C ARG A 321 -14.65 19.84 3.20
N GLN A 322 -13.88 19.85 4.30
CA GLN A 322 -12.41 19.88 4.27
C GLN A 322 -11.85 18.76 3.38
N GLN A 323 -12.25 17.52 3.64
CA GLN A 323 -11.79 16.34 2.90
C GLN A 323 -12.24 16.37 1.43
N GLN A 324 -13.44 16.87 1.15
CA GLN A 324 -13.90 17.05 -0.23
C GLN A 324 -13.15 18.18 -0.97
N TYR A 325 -12.76 19.25 -0.29
CA TYR A 325 -11.90 20.30 -0.86
C TYR A 325 -10.48 19.80 -1.11
N LEU A 326 -9.91 18.96 -0.23
CA LEU A 326 -8.64 18.29 -0.48
C LEU A 326 -8.68 17.43 -1.75
N ASP A 327 -9.78 16.73 -2.02
CA ASP A 327 -9.94 15.94 -3.26
C ASP A 327 -9.98 16.82 -4.51
N PHE A 328 -10.65 17.98 -4.45
CA PHE A 328 -10.64 18.97 -5.53
C PHE A 328 -9.24 19.57 -5.75
N LEU A 329 -8.56 19.99 -4.68
CA LEU A 329 -7.24 20.64 -4.75
C LEU A 329 -6.12 19.67 -5.15
N ARG A 330 -6.21 18.38 -4.79
CA ARG A 330 -5.23 17.34 -5.11
C ARG A 330 -5.59 16.50 -6.34
N ASN A 331 -6.70 16.82 -7.03
CA ASN A 331 -7.25 16.04 -8.14
C ASN A 331 -7.37 14.53 -7.81
N ARG A 332 -7.90 14.20 -6.63
CA ARG A 332 -7.81 12.85 -6.07
C ARG A 332 -8.59 11.84 -6.92
N MET A 333 -7.91 10.76 -7.33
CA MET A 333 -8.46 9.69 -8.18
C MET A 333 -8.96 8.47 -7.40
N PHE A 334 -8.50 8.27 -6.16
CA PHE A 334 -8.74 7.05 -5.38
C PHE A 334 -8.78 7.35 -3.88
N ARG A 335 -9.72 6.72 -3.17
CA ARG A 335 -9.83 6.74 -1.70
C ARG A 335 -9.79 5.33 -1.12
N ALA A 336 -9.39 5.25 0.14
CA ALA A 336 -9.26 4.04 0.92
C ALA A 336 -9.77 4.35 2.33
N SER A 337 -11.09 4.40 2.48
CA SER A 337 -11.73 4.87 3.71
C SER A 337 -11.91 3.71 4.70
N ILE A 338 -11.59 3.96 5.96
CA ILE A 338 -11.92 3.11 7.10
C ILE A 338 -13.23 3.65 7.70
N LEU A 339 -14.16 2.74 7.96
CA LEU A 339 -15.49 2.96 8.51
C LEU A 339 -15.64 2.20 9.84
N CYS A 340 -16.58 2.65 10.67
CA CYS A 340 -17.00 1.99 11.91
C CYS A 340 -18.51 2.19 12.13
N HIS A 341 -19.09 1.61 13.18
CA HIS A 341 -20.49 1.87 13.54
C HIS A 341 -20.72 3.34 13.89
N ALA A 342 -21.91 3.86 13.57
CA ALA A 342 -22.20 5.30 13.68
C ALA A 342 -22.23 5.87 15.12
N ASP A 343 -22.20 5.01 16.13
CA ASP A 343 -22.15 5.37 17.56
C ASP A 343 -20.72 5.40 18.15
N ALA A 344 -19.68 5.18 17.33
CA ALA A 344 -18.29 5.17 17.77
C ALA A 344 -17.83 6.54 18.35
N PRO A 345 -17.14 6.57 19.51
CA PRO A 345 -16.71 7.81 20.17
C PRO A 345 -15.42 8.38 19.55
N ILE A 346 -15.50 8.92 18.33
CA ILE A 346 -14.34 9.36 17.55
C ILE A 346 -13.83 10.75 18.00
N ASP A 347 -12.71 10.81 18.72
CA ASP A 347 -12.03 12.07 19.09
C ASP A 347 -10.99 12.49 18.04
N ARG A 348 -11.35 13.53 17.29
CA ARG A 348 -10.58 14.11 16.18
C ARG A 348 -9.34 14.92 16.59
N SER A 349 -9.04 15.11 17.88
CA SER A 349 -7.92 15.95 18.34
C SER A 349 -6.53 15.32 18.15
N VAL A 350 -6.44 13.99 18.05
CA VAL A 350 -5.21 13.19 17.80
C VAL A 350 -3.98 13.67 18.62
N PRO A 351 -4.05 13.68 19.97
CA PRO A 351 -2.92 14.05 20.81
C PRO A 351 -1.79 13.03 20.65
N ALA A 352 -0.56 13.53 20.49
CA ALA A 352 0.62 12.71 20.21
C ALA A 352 0.90 11.63 21.27
N THR A 353 0.45 11.81 22.51
CA THR A 353 0.55 10.80 23.59
C THR A 353 -0.13 9.47 23.25
N ARG A 354 -1.06 9.42 22.28
CA ARG A 354 -1.65 8.17 21.77
C ARG A 354 -0.64 7.25 21.08
N LEU A 355 0.53 7.74 20.68
CA LEU A 355 1.64 6.91 20.17
C LEU A 355 2.13 5.86 21.18
N ALA A 356 1.90 6.07 22.49
CA ALA A 356 2.14 5.08 23.54
C ALA A 356 1.45 3.71 23.30
N ARG A 357 0.37 3.70 22.51
CA ARG A 357 -0.37 2.49 22.14
C ARG A 357 0.09 1.87 20.81
N CYS A 358 1.17 2.37 20.22
CA CYS A 358 1.65 1.96 18.90
C CYS A 358 3.10 1.45 18.95
N HIS A 359 3.44 0.62 17.98
CA HIS A 359 4.79 0.38 17.55
C HIS A 359 5.17 1.40 16.46
N VAL A 360 6.44 1.78 16.40
CA VAL A 360 7.00 2.82 15.54
C VAL A 360 8.12 2.22 14.68
N THR A 361 8.14 2.53 13.39
CA THR A 361 9.27 2.27 12.49
C THR A 361 9.45 3.40 11.48
N LEU A 362 10.63 3.49 10.88
CA LEU A 362 10.87 4.37 9.72
C LEU A 362 10.23 3.78 8.47
N ASP A 363 9.77 4.62 7.54
CA ASP A 363 9.35 4.09 6.24
C ASP A 363 10.58 3.58 5.46
N GLU A 364 11.60 4.42 5.34
CA GLU A 364 12.93 4.16 4.78
C GLU A 364 14.03 4.59 5.77
N ARG A 365 15.22 3.98 5.72
CA ARG A 365 16.38 4.40 6.54
C ARG A 365 16.75 5.86 6.31
N LEU A 366 17.08 6.55 7.39
CA LEU A 366 17.58 7.92 7.36
C LEU A 366 19.11 7.93 7.20
N SER A 367 19.65 8.86 6.42
CA SER A 367 21.08 9.12 6.37
C SER A 367 21.46 10.29 7.28
N PHE A 368 22.37 10.07 8.23
CA PHE A 368 22.97 11.10 9.10
C PHE A 368 24.32 10.62 9.65
N ASP A 369 25.13 11.57 10.13
CA ASP A 369 26.31 11.24 10.92
C ASP A 369 25.91 10.77 12.33
N ARG A 370 26.30 9.56 12.69
CA ARG A 370 26.04 8.96 14.01
C ARG A 370 26.80 9.67 15.14
N ALA A 371 27.91 10.36 14.87
CA ALA A 371 28.59 11.17 15.90
C ALA A 371 27.67 12.30 16.42
N ALA A 372 26.80 12.84 15.56
CA ALA A 372 25.83 13.86 15.93
C ALA A 372 24.70 13.35 16.85
N VAL A 373 24.56 12.02 17.05
CA VAL A 373 23.56 11.44 17.97
C VAL A 373 23.91 11.76 19.43
N VAL A 374 25.19 11.66 19.78
CA VAL A 374 25.71 11.86 21.16
C VAL A 374 26.33 13.24 21.38
N SER A 375 26.61 14.02 20.32
CA SER A 375 27.12 15.39 20.44
C SER A 375 26.03 16.40 20.87
N SER A 376 26.43 17.64 21.16
CA SER A 376 25.52 18.77 21.40
C SER A 376 25.01 19.45 20.12
N GLU A 377 25.52 19.06 18.94
CA GLU A 377 25.18 19.68 17.66
C GLU A 377 23.78 19.27 17.17
N THR A 378 23.23 19.93 16.15
CA THR A 378 21.93 19.49 15.60
C THR A 378 22.13 18.34 14.62
N LEU A 379 21.62 17.15 14.96
CA LEU A 379 21.58 16.01 14.05
C LEU A 379 20.75 16.39 12.82
N THR A 380 21.35 16.27 11.64
CA THR A 380 20.67 16.53 10.36
C THR A 380 20.55 15.22 9.61
N ALA A 381 19.31 14.78 9.40
CA ALA A 381 18.97 13.55 8.72
C ALA A 381 18.34 13.85 7.34
N THR A 382 18.61 12.99 6.37
CA THR A 382 18.01 13.05 5.03
C THR A 382 17.41 11.71 4.61
N VAL A 383 16.36 11.77 3.80
CA VAL A 383 15.74 10.60 3.16
C VAL A 383 15.10 11.07 1.85
N GLY A 384 15.55 10.51 0.72
CA GLY A 384 15.24 11.05 -0.61
C GLY A 384 15.63 12.53 -0.74
N HIS A 385 14.61 13.40 -0.85
CA HIS A 385 14.76 14.86 -0.88
C HIS A 385 14.38 15.55 0.45
N GLU A 386 13.79 14.82 1.39
CA GLU A 386 13.37 15.34 2.68
C GLU A 386 14.57 15.55 3.62
N ARG A 387 14.46 16.58 4.47
CA ARG A 387 15.43 16.88 5.54
C ARG A 387 14.72 16.99 6.89
N VAL A 388 15.31 16.36 7.89
CA VAL A 388 14.88 16.36 9.29
C VAL A 388 16.03 16.89 10.14
N THR A 389 15.73 17.66 11.18
CA THR A 389 16.72 18.14 12.15
C THR A 389 16.26 17.82 13.57
N ALA A 390 17.18 17.33 14.41
CA ALA A 390 16.90 16.96 15.79
C ALA A 390 17.99 17.48 16.73
N SER A 391 17.60 18.34 17.67
CA SER A 391 18.48 18.90 18.71
C SER A 391 18.30 18.23 20.08
N ARG A 392 17.09 17.75 20.40
CA ARG A 392 16.77 17.00 21.64
C ARG A 392 17.54 15.66 21.68
N PRO A 393 18.37 15.39 22.72
CA PRO A 393 19.13 14.13 22.82
C PRO A 393 18.27 12.87 22.75
N LEU A 394 17.13 12.86 23.46
CA LEU A 394 16.17 11.74 23.42
C LEU A 394 15.66 11.46 22.00
N THR A 395 15.34 12.51 21.24
CA THR A 395 14.87 12.40 19.84
C THR A 395 15.97 11.88 18.92
N LYS A 396 17.22 12.34 19.08
CA LYS A 396 18.37 11.81 18.33
C LYS A 396 18.58 10.32 18.59
N ALA A 397 18.59 9.93 19.87
CA ALA A 397 18.79 8.54 20.27
C ALA A 397 17.67 7.63 19.75
N ALA A 398 16.41 8.10 19.78
CA ALA A 398 15.29 7.39 19.18
C ALA A 398 15.41 7.24 17.66
N LEU A 399 15.87 8.27 16.94
CA LEU A 399 16.11 8.18 15.49
C LEU A 399 17.21 7.17 15.14
N ASP A 400 18.29 7.08 15.92
CA ASP A 400 19.36 6.09 15.71
C ASP A 400 18.90 4.67 16.02
N LEU A 401 18.16 4.46 17.12
CA LEU A 401 17.56 3.16 17.46
C LEU A 401 16.55 2.68 16.41
N LEU A 402 15.72 3.59 15.86
CA LEU A 402 14.81 3.26 14.76
C LEU A 402 15.58 2.90 13.48
N ASN A 403 16.71 3.54 13.20
CA ASN A 403 17.57 3.22 12.06
C ASN A 403 18.26 1.85 12.21
N GLU A 404 18.68 1.51 13.44
CA GLU A 404 19.28 0.21 13.81
C GLU A 404 18.25 -0.92 13.76
N ALA A 405 17.00 -0.66 14.18
CA ALA A 405 15.91 -1.62 14.12
C ALA A 405 15.33 -1.80 12.70
N TRP A 406 15.38 -0.79 11.83
CA TRP A 406 14.71 -0.84 10.53
C TRP A 406 15.15 -2.05 9.67
N PRO A 407 14.20 -2.80 9.06
CA PRO A 407 12.78 -2.46 8.91
C PRO A 407 11.83 -2.96 10.01
N ALA A 408 12.33 -3.45 11.15
CA ALA A 408 11.49 -3.80 12.30
C ALA A 408 10.84 -2.55 12.95
N ALA A 409 9.80 -2.79 13.76
CA ALA A 409 9.12 -1.75 14.54
C ALA A 409 9.33 -1.99 16.05
N LEU A 410 9.54 -0.91 16.79
CA LEU A 410 9.74 -0.91 18.25
C LEU A 410 8.48 -0.41 18.94
N ALA A 411 8.07 -1.02 20.06
CA ALA A 411 7.00 -0.44 20.89
C ALA A 411 7.43 0.95 21.39
N PHE A 412 6.51 1.91 21.48
CA PHE A 412 6.85 3.28 21.86
C PHE A 412 7.51 3.38 23.25
N GLU A 413 7.06 2.59 24.24
CA GLU A 413 7.67 2.60 25.58
C GLU A 413 9.08 1.98 25.61
N ASP A 414 9.32 0.93 24.82
CA ASP A 414 10.66 0.33 24.66
C ASP A 414 11.60 1.33 23.99
N LEU A 415 11.12 2.04 22.97
CA LEU A 415 11.86 3.10 22.28
C LEU A 415 12.17 4.27 23.22
N VAL A 416 11.21 4.72 24.04
CA VAL A 416 11.41 5.76 25.08
C VAL A 416 12.51 5.33 26.05
N THR A 417 12.43 4.10 26.56
CA THR A 417 13.35 3.55 27.57
C THR A 417 14.77 3.40 26.99
N ALA A 418 14.90 2.77 25.82
CA ALA A 418 16.17 2.58 25.14
C ALA A 418 16.80 3.91 24.70
N ALA A 419 16.00 4.87 24.21
CA ALA A 419 16.49 6.19 23.80
C ALA A 419 16.97 7.00 25.01
N ALA A 420 16.28 6.91 26.16
CA ALA A 420 16.72 7.58 27.38
C ALA A 420 18.03 6.99 27.93
N ALA A 421 18.19 5.67 27.89
CA ALA A 421 19.45 5.02 28.24
C ALA A 421 20.60 5.45 27.28
N LYS A 422 20.36 5.40 25.97
CA LYS A 422 21.34 5.79 24.92
C LYS A 422 21.67 7.29 24.94
N ALA A 423 20.79 8.13 25.46
CA ALA A 423 21.02 9.57 25.69
C ALA A 423 21.59 9.92 27.07
N GLY A 424 21.78 8.97 27.98
CA GLY A 424 22.22 9.22 29.37
C GLY A 424 21.18 9.98 30.21
N MET A 425 19.90 9.87 29.88
CA MET A 425 18.77 10.61 30.48
C MET A 425 17.89 9.74 31.41
N SER A 426 18.24 8.49 31.63
CA SER A 426 17.56 7.58 32.56
C SER A 426 17.75 8.03 34.02
N VAL A 427 16.66 8.27 34.74
CA VAL A 427 16.67 8.56 36.19
C VAL A 427 16.27 7.28 36.95
N ASP A 428 16.93 6.97 38.07
CA ASP A 428 16.45 5.92 38.99
C ASP A 428 15.14 6.38 39.64
N ASP A 429 14.08 5.59 39.48
CA ASP A 429 12.75 5.85 40.04
C ASP A 429 12.66 5.59 41.56
N GLY A 430 13.75 5.15 42.19
CA GLY A 430 13.80 4.70 43.57
C GLY A 430 13.36 3.24 43.74
N ARG A 431 13.12 2.53 42.64
CA ARG A 431 12.83 1.09 42.57
C ARG A 431 13.84 0.35 41.69
N GLY A 432 14.87 1.04 41.19
CA GLY A 432 15.88 0.48 40.29
C GLY A 432 15.42 0.38 38.83
N GLN A 433 14.36 1.11 38.44
CA GLN A 433 13.95 1.21 37.03
C GLN A 433 14.32 2.58 36.45
N ALA A 434 14.71 2.58 35.17
CA ALA A 434 15.04 3.77 34.42
C ALA A 434 13.77 4.53 34.01
N ALA A 435 13.35 5.50 34.82
CA ALA A 435 12.21 6.35 34.51
C ALA A 435 12.59 7.50 33.57
N VAL A 436 11.67 7.83 32.68
CA VAL A 436 11.73 9.01 31.79
C VAL A 436 10.63 9.99 32.21
N PRO A 437 10.95 11.27 32.49
CA PRO A 437 9.92 12.25 32.86
C PRO A 437 8.84 12.39 31.79
N GLU A 438 7.58 12.46 32.19
CA GLU A 438 6.43 12.48 31.27
C GLU A 438 6.48 13.65 30.26
N SER A 439 7.06 14.78 30.64
CA SER A 439 7.30 15.91 29.72
C SER A 439 8.31 15.59 28.60
N GLN A 440 9.32 14.74 28.86
CA GLN A 440 10.26 14.27 27.85
C GLN A 440 9.60 13.21 26.95
N ARG A 441 8.82 12.29 27.54
CA ARG A 441 8.02 11.28 26.81
C ARG A 441 7.01 11.95 25.86
N ALA A 442 6.30 12.97 26.32
CA ALA A 442 5.38 13.78 25.51
C ALA A 442 6.10 14.60 24.41
N MET A 443 7.29 15.14 24.67
CA MET A 443 8.09 15.81 23.63
C MET A 443 8.57 14.84 22.54
N LEU A 444 9.04 13.65 22.91
CA LEU A 444 9.40 12.61 21.92
C LEU A 444 8.18 12.19 21.11
N ALA A 445 7.02 12.00 21.75
CA ALA A 445 5.77 11.70 21.05
C ALA A 445 5.41 12.80 20.03
N GLY A 446 5.58 14.09 20.39
CA GLY A 446 5.39 15.21 19.47
C GLY A 446 6.34 15.20 18.26
N ASP A 447 7.62 14.87 18.47
CA ASP A 447 8.60 14.72 17.38
C ASP A 447 8.24 13.55 16.45
N LEU A 448 7.90 12.38 17.01
CA LEU A 448 7.52 11.21 16.20
C LEU A 448 6.19 11.45 15.48
N MET A 449 5.21 12.13 16.08
CA MET A 449 3.98 12.55 15.40
C MET A 449 4.27 13.52 14.23
N THR A 450 5.24 14.42 14.39
CA THR A 450 5.69 15.33 13.31
C THR A 450 6.34 14.57 12.14
N LEU A 451 6.99 13.44 12.40
CA LEU A 451 7.58 12.59 11.36
C LEU A 451 6.55 11.66 10.71
N PHE A 452 5.58 11.15 11.47
CA PHE A 452 4.44 10.38 10.96
C PHE A 452 3.55 11.22 10.03
N THR A 453 3.23 12.46 10.42
CA THR A 453 2.44 13.40 9.58
C THR A 453 3.16 13.83 8.29
N ARG A 454 4.49 13.71 8.24
CA ARG A 454 5.32 13.87 7.02
C ARG A 454 5.51 12.57 6.23
N GLY A 455 4.94 11.46 6.68
CA GLY A 455 5.06 10.14 6.06
C GLY A 455 6.40 9.43 6.27
N LEU A 456 7.30 9.98 7.10
CA LEU A 456 8.66 9.47 7.34
C LEU A 456 8.71 8.34 8.37
N LEU A 457 7.71 8.30 9.26
CA LEU A 457 7.45 7.16 10.14
C LEU A 457 6.20 6.41 9.70
N ARG A 458 6.18 5.12 10.03
CA ARG A 458 5.00 4.25 10.01
C ARG A 458 4.71 3.78 11.44
N LEU A 459 3.43 3.55 11.70
CA LEU A 459 2.91 3.06 12.97
C LEU A 459 2.22 1.72 12.74
N ALA A 460 2.17 0.88 13.76
CA ALA A 460 1.39 -0.37 13.77
C ALA A 460 0.91 -0.71 15.19
N VAL A 461 -0.18 -1.48 15.27
CA VAL A 461 -0.59 -2.22 16.47
C VAL A 461 -0.23 -3.68 16.25
N ASP A 462 0.42 -4.31 17.24
CA ASP A 462 0.90 -5.70 17.21
C ASP A 462 1.53 -6.16 15.87
N PRO A 463 2.54 -5.46 15.33
CA PRO A 463 3.19 -5.86 14.08
C PRO A 463 3.89 -7.23 14.19
N PRO A 464 4.06 -7.95 13.07
CA PRO A 464 4.80 -9.20 13.04
C PRO A 464 6.30 -8.99 13.34
N SER A 465 6.90 -9.93 14.05
CA SER A 465 8.35 -9.91 14.33
C SER A 465 9.17 -10.02 13.04
N LEU A 466 10.30 -9.29 13.04
CA LEU A 466 11.14 -8.96 11.89
C LEU A 466 12.61 -8.99 12.32
N ALA A 467 13.52 -9.50 11.47
CA ALA A 467 14.96 -9.42 11.71
C ALA A 467 15.61 -8.29 10.90
N SER A 468 16.42 -7.44 11.56
CA SER A 468 17.19 -6.37 10.91
C SER A 468 18.57 -6.81 10.38
N ALA A 469 18.98 -8.05 10.67
CA ALA A 469 20.16 -8.71 10.13
C ALA A 469 19.92 -10.22 9.99
N ALA A 470 20.78 -10.93 9.26
CA ALA A 470 20.69 -12.38 9.12
C ALA A 470 21.30 -13.13 10.33
N GLY A 471 20.56 -14.10 10.88
CA GLY A 471 21.04 -15.01 11.92
C GLY A 471 21.98 -16.10 11.38
N ALA A 472 22.51 -16.95 12.28
CA ALA A 472 23.48 -18.00 11.94
C ALA A 472 22.96 -19.02 10.90
N THR A 473 21.67 -19.35 10.96
CA THR A 473 20.92 -20.05 9.91
C THR A 473 19.74 -19.17 9.47
N PRO A 474 19.86 -18.37 8.39
CA PRO A 474 18.83 -17.39 8.05
C PRO A 474 17.52 -18.06 7.61
N ARG A 475 16.39 -17.49 8.01
CA ARG A 475 15.04 -18.02 7.75
C ARG A 475 14.12 -16.94 7.18
N VAL A 476 13.29 -17.32 6.20
CA VAL A 476 12.19 -16.51 5.66
C VAL A 476 10.87 -17.28 5.77
N THR A 477 9.77 -16.66 5.34
CA THR A 477 8.44 -17.30 5.42
C THR A 477 8.27 -18.45 4.41
N PRO A 478 7.50 -19.50 4.73
CA PRO A 478 7.10 -20.54 3.78
C PRO A 478 6.45 -19.95 2.52
N LEU A 479 5.58 -18.94 2.68
CA LEU A 479 4.94 -18.23 1.57
C LEU A 479 5.95 -17.55 0.63
N ALA A 480 6.95 -16.82 1.15
CA ALA A 480 7.94 -16.15 0.30
C ALA A 480 8.80 -17.15 -0.49
N ARG A 481 9.08 -18.34 0.07
CA ARG A 481 9.73 -19.45 -0.67
C ARG A 481 8.82 -20.00 -1.76
N ALA A 482 7.56 -20.29 -1.45
CA ALA A 482 6.58 -20.81 -2.42
C ALA A 482 6.26 -19.82 -3.55
N GLN A 483 6.27 -18.52 -3.27
CA GLN A 483 6.17 -17.46 -4.28
C GLN A 483 7.46 -17.35 -5.12
N SER A 484 8.65 -17.44 -4.51
CA SER A 484 9.94 -17.44 -5.21
C SER A 484 10.16 -18.64 -6.16
N ARG A 485 9.41 -19.73 -6.00
CA ARG A 485 9.36 -20.83 -6.99
C ARG A 485 8.57 -20.45 -8.26
N ARG A 486 7.59 -19.55 -8.13
CA ARG A 486 6.64 -19.17 -9.18
C ARG A 486 7.04 -17.89 -9.92
N GLY A 487 7.80 -16.98 -9.29
CA GLY A 487 8.24 -15.73 -9.91
C GLY A 487 9.18 -14.91 -9.02
N ASN A 488 9.48 -13.67 -9.43
CA ASN A 488 10.35 -12.74 -8.70
C ASN A 488 9.59 -11.70 -7.87
N LEU A 489 8.29 -11.88 -7.63
CA LEU A 489 7.47 -11.07 -6.73
C LEU A 489 7.08 -11.90 -5.52
N VAL A 490 7.31 -11.37 -4.33
CA VAL A 490 6.95 -12.00 -3.05
C VAL A 490 6.31 -10.98 -2.11
N VAL A 491 5.54 -11.45 -1.13
CA VAL A 491 5.04 -10.62 -0.03
C VAL A 491 6.08 -10.58 1.09
N ASN A 492 6.42 -9.38 1.56
CA ASN A 492 7.28 -9.20 2.73
C ASN A 492 6.49 -9.18 4.06
N ARG A 493 7.20 -9.21 5.18
CA ARG A 493 6.64 -9.17 6.54
C ARG A 493 6.10 -7.78 6.95
N ARG A 494 6.21 -6.77 6.09
CA ARG A 494 5.49 -5.48 6.19
C ARG A 494 4.18 -5.49 5.39
N HIS A 495 3.80 -6.63 4.81
CA HIS A 495 2.63 -6.82 3.93
C HIS A 495 2.69 -6.02 2.63
N GLU A 496 3.89 -5.93 2.04
CA GLU A 496 4.19 -5.20 0.80
C GLU A 496 4.69 -6.17 -0.29
N MET A 497 4.22 -5.99 -1.52
CA MET A 497 4.71 -6.74 -2.69
C MET A 497 6.10 -6.23 -3.09
N VAL A 498 7.14 -7.05 -2.87
CA VAL A 498 8.53 -6.70 -3.21
C VAL A 498 9.05 -7.52 -4.40
N ARG A 499 9.78 -6.87 -5.31
CA ARG A 499 10.47 -7.55 -6.42
C ARG A 499 11.91 -7.90 -6.05
N LEU A 500 12.29 -9.13 -6.33
CA LEU A 500 13.61 -9.69 -6.09
C LEU A 500 14.47 -9.65 -7.36
N ALA A 501 15.78 -9.42 -7.20
CA ALA A 501 16.77 -9.79 -8.20
C ALA A 501 16.93 -11.32 -8.24
N ASP A 502 17.44 -11.87 -9.35
CA ASP A 502 17.55 -13.34 -9.52
C ASP A 502 18.38 -14.03 -8.44
N LEU A 503 19.51 -13.44 -8.05
CA LEU A 503 20.34 -13.96 -6.96
C LEU A 503 19.60 -13.93 -5.61
N SER A 504 18.90 -12.83 -5.31
CA SER A 504 18.08 -12.71 -4.10
C SER A 504 16.94 -13.74 -4.08
N ARG A 505 16.28 -14.00 -5.22
CA ARG A 505 15.25 -15.05 -5.35
C ARG A 505 15.83 -16.44 -5.11
N ALA A 506 16.97 -16.75 -5.74
CA ALA A 506 17.60 -18.06 -5.62
C ALA A 506 18.12 -18.32 -4.20
N LEU A 507 18.75 -17.33 -3.56
CA LEU A 507 19.19 -17.43 -2.17
C LEU A 507 18.00 -17.62 -1.21
N LEU A 508 16.91 -16.85 -1.40
CA LEU A 508 15.70 -16.92 -0.56
C LEU A 508 15.12 -18.35 -0.49
N LEU A 509 15.16 -19.11 -1.59
CA LEU A 509 14.71 -20.51 -1.62
C LEU A 509 15.45 -21.41 -0.62
N LEU A 510 16.70 -21.08 -0.23
CA LEU A 510 17.51 -21.82 0.73
C LEU A 510 17.32 -21.34 2.19
N LEU A 511 16.66 -20.21 2.41
CA LEU A 511 16.56 -19.60 3.75
C LEU A 511 15.42 -20.23 4.57
N ASP A 512 15.60 -21.49 4.95
CA ASP A 512 14.69 -22.27 5.80
C ASP A 512 15.17 -22.44 7.25
N GLY A 513 16.27 -21.79 7.63
CA GLY A 513 16.87 -21.93 8.94
C GLY A 513 17.61 -23.25 9.15
N GLN A 514 17.79 -24.09 8.12
CA GLN A 514 18.67 -25.26 8.16
C GLN A 514 20.05 -24.96 7.55
N HIS A 515 20.11 -24.08 6.55
CA HIS A 515 21.34 -23.70 5.86
C HIS A 515 22.13 -22.66 6.68
N ASP A 516 23.36 -23.00 7.07
CA ASP A 516 24.29 -22.09 7.73
C ASP A 516 25.06 -21.23 6.72
N ARG A 517 25.78 -20.22 7.22
CA ARG A 517 26.64 -19.35 6.40
C ARG A 517 27.59 -20.13 5.48
N THR A 518 28.20 -21.22 5.98
CA THR A 518 29.15 -22.05 5.21
C THR A 518 28.45 -22.74 4.04
N SER A 519 27.27 -23.31 4.29
CA SER A 519 26.44 -23.95 3.26
C SER A 519 25.98 -22.97 2.18
N LEU A 520 25.61 -21.74 2.57
CA LEU A 520 25.22 -20.68 1.63
C LEU A 520 26.40 -20.18 0.77
N LEU A 521 27.60 -20.05 1.34
CA LEU A 521 28.83 -19.72 0.58
C LEU A 521 29.19 -20.84 -0.42
N ASN A 522 29.15 -22.10 0.02
CA ASN A 522 29.42 -23.26 -0.84
C ASN A 522 28.41 -23.36 -2.00
N TRP A 523 27.12 -23.08 -1.74
CA TRP A 523 26.11 -23.00 -2.79
C TRP A 523 26.39 -21.86 -3.77
N LEU A 524 26.71 -20.65 -3.28
CA LEU A 524 26.97 -19.46 -4.08
C LEU A 524 28.16 -19.66 -5.03
N ALA A 525 29.28 -20.17 -4.49
CA ALA A 525 30.46 -20.52 -5.27
C ALA A 525 30.12 -21.55 -6.37
N GLY A 526 29.37 -22.60 -6.02
CA GLY A 526 28.91 -23.60 -6.98
C GLY A 526 27.98 -23.05 -8.05
N ALA A 527 27.06 -22.13 -7.72
CA ALA A 527 26.14 -21.52 -8.68
C ALA A 527 26.86 -20.63 -9.69
N ILE A 528 27.83 -19.83 -9.22
CA ILE A 528 28.68 -19.00 -10.10
C ILE A 528 29.58 -19.88 -10.98
N ALA A 529 30.18 -20.94 -10.42
CA ALA A 529 31.00 -21.90 -11.18
C ALA A 529 30.20 -22.67 -12.26
N ARG A 530 28.89 -22.89 -12.05
CA ARG A 530 27.97 -23.43 -13.08
C ARG A 530 27.48 -22.38 -14.09
N GLY A 531 27.84 -21.11 -13.93
CA GLY A 531 27.44 -20.02 -14.80
C GLY A 531 25.99 -19.53 -14.60
N GLU A 532 25.33 -19.93 -13.51
CA GLU A 532 23.95 -19.51 -13.18
C GLU A 532 23.87 -18.02 -12.85
N PHE A 533 24.95 -17.48 -12.27
CA PHE A 533 25.12 -16.06 -11.97
C PHE A 533 26.46 -15.55 -12.50
N ARG A 534 26.48 -14.29 -12.94
CA ARG A 534 27.70 -13.59 -13.36
C ARG A 534 27.95 -12.44 -12.40
N VAL A 535 29.15 -12.41 -11.81
CA VAL A 535 29.58 -11.33 -10.93
C VAL A 535 30.31 -10.29 -11.75
N HIS A 536 29.96 -9.02 -11.59
CA HIS A 536 30.63 -7.89 -12.21
C HIS A 536 31.16 -6.94 -11.13
N ARG A 537 32.38 -6.43 -11.32
CA ARG A 537 32.98 -5.36 -10.49
C ARG A 537 33.56 -4.33 -11.45
N GLU A 538 33.11 -3.07 -11.36
CA GLU A 538 33.38 -2.02 -12.37
C GLU A 538 33.04 -2.45 -13.81
N ASP A 539 31.82 -2.98 -14.01
CA ASP A 539 31.29 -3.58 -15.25
C ASP A 539 32.06 -4.78 -15.84
N LYS A 540 33.28 -5.06 -15.38
CA LYS A 540 34.09 -6.21 -15.80
C LYS A 540 33.58 -7.49 -15.12
N PRO A 541 33.39 -8.60 -15.86
CA PRO A 541 33.07 -9.88 -15.24
C PRO A 541 34.26 -10.41 -14.44
N LEU A 542 34.01 -10.91 -13.24
CA LEU A 542 35.00 -11.65 -12.44
C LEU A 542 34.88 -13.15 -12.75
N THR A 543 35.99 -13.78 -13.15
CA THR A 543 36.08 -15.22 -13.47
C THR A 543 36.47 -16.06 -12.26
N ASP A 544 37.41 -15.55 -11.48
CA ASP A 544 37.92 -16.15 -10.26
C ASP A 544 37.50 -15.28 -9.09
N LEU A 545 36.81 -15.88 -8.12
CA LEU A 545 36.33 -15.21 -6.91
C LEU A 545 37.02 -15.79 -5.70
N ASP A 546 37.55 -14.91 -4.84
CA ASP A 546 38.05 -15.28 -3.53
C ASP A 546 36.92 -15.39 -2.49
N ASP A 547 37.20 -16.07 -1.38
CA ASP A 547 36.26 -16.24 -0.27
C ASP A 547 35.79 -14.88 0.30
N ALA A 548 36.61 -13.83 0.16
CA ALA A 548 36.29 -12.46 0.54
C ALA A 548 35.22 -11.84 -0.37
N THR A 549 35.32 -11.97 -1.70
CA THR A 549 34.31 -11.47 -2.63
C THR A 549 33.03 -12.34 -2.57
N LEU A 550 33.14 -13.66 -2.38
CA LEU A 550 31.97 -14.51 -2.12
C LEU A 550 31.24 -14.11 -0.83
N THR A 551 31.99 -13.76 0.21
CA THR A 551 31.48 -13.19 1.47
C THR A 551 30.78 -11.86 1.25
N GLU A 552 31.40 -10.91 0.54
CA GLU A 552 30.82 -9.60 0.20
C GLU A 552 29.47 -9.75 -0.52
N ILE A 553 29.39 -10.66 -1.49
CA ILE A 553 28.16 -10.93 -2.26
C ILE A 553 27.07 -11.55 -1.38
N LEU A 554 27.42 -12.53 -0.54
CA LEU A 554 26.45 -13.17 0.36
C LEU A 554 25.90 -12.17 1.39
N ASP A 555 26.76 -11.40 2.05
CA ASP A 555 26.36 -10.41 3.04
C ASP A 555 25.55 -9.28 2.42
N GLY A 556 25.96 -8.75 1.25
CA GLY A 556 25.19 -7.77 0.50
C GLY A 556 23.80 -8.30 0.10
N THR A 557 23.69 -9.58 -0.27
CA THR A 557 22.40 -10.20 -0.63
C THR A 557 21.51 -10.45 0.60
N LEU A 558 22.08 -10.92 1.71
CA LEU A 558 21.35 -11.12 2.98
C LEU A 558 20.89 -9.79 3.58
N GLN A 559 21.73 -8.75 3.53
CA GLN A 559 21.37 -7.39 3.90
C GLN A 559 20.22 -6.87 3.01
N ALA A 560 20.32 -7.03 1.69
CA ALA A 560 19.26 -6.64 0.76
C ALA A 560 17.93 -7.40 0.95
N LEU A 561 17.94 -8.60 1.55
CA LEU A 561 16.73 -9.34 1.96
C LEU A 561 16.20 -8.85 3.32
N SER A 562 17.08 -8.56 4.27
CA SER A 562 16.74 -7.94 5.56
C SER A 562 16.03 -6.60 5.37
N GLU A 563 16.63 -5.71 4.58
CA GLU A 563 16.09 -4.37 4.26
C GLU A 563 14.76 -4.39 3.50
N ARG A 564 14.44 -5.51 2.83
CA ARG A 564 13.15 -5.76 2.20
C ARG A 564 12.11 -6.36 3.15
N ALA A 565 12.42 -6.50 4.44
CA ALA A 565 11.58 -7.13 5.47
C ALA A 565 11.21 -8.60 5.15
N LEU A 566 12.17 -9.39 4.66
CA LEU A 566 11.94 -10.80 4.30
C LEU A 566 12.49 -11.79 5.35
N LEU A 567 13.46 -11.39 6.16
CA LEU A 567 14.07 -12.24 7.18
C LEU A 567 13.21 -12.31 8.45
N LEU A 568 13.04 -13.51 8.98
CA LEU A 568 12.41 -13.79 10.27
C LEU A 568 13.42 -13.69 11.41
N ALA A 569 12.95 -13.26 12.58
CA ALA A 569 13.66 -13.35 13.86
C ALA A 569 13.76 -14.80 14.37
#